data_AF-A0A3D2W3L1-F1
#
_entry.id   AF-A0A3D2W3L1-F1
#
_cell.length_a   1.000
_cell.length_b   1.000
_cell.length_c   1.000
_cell.angle_alpha   90.00
_cell.angle_beta   90.00
_cell.angle_gamma   90.00
#
_symmetry.space_group_name_H-M   'P 1'
#
loop_
_entity.id
_entity.type
_entity.pdbx_description
1 polymer ?
#
loop_
_entity_poly.entity_id
_entity_poly.type
_entity_poly.pdbx_seq_one_letter_code
_entity_poly.pdbx_strand_id
1 'polypeptide(L)'
;MKDQNDFSQSEKQIADYFLREKDKIRKQGIRTISKNCYAAASSVVRFCQKIGFAGLDEFKEEYLQELDYYAKHFQDIDPNRPFEKDDDELAAAGKIAALYHETVQDTLSLLDADTLKKAATILDKETIYILTLSSTVGICKSFREKMMKIGRRVIILEDRRGMEYEIINADKKNSA
;
A
#
# COMPACT_ATOMS: atom_id res chain seq x y z
N MET A 1 -0.77 -25.19 8.34
CA MET A 1 0.58 -25.13 8.96
C MET A 1 0.64 -24.35 10.27
N LYS A 2 -0.25 -23.38 10.55
CA LYS A 2 -0.29 -22.68 11.85
C LYS A 2 -0.93 -23.50 12.97
N ASP A 3 -1.92 -24.33 12.65
CA ASP A 3 -2.38 -25.39 13.55
C ASP A 3 -1.56 -26.65 13.31
N GLN A 4 -0.93 -27.16 14.38
CA GLN A 4 0.06 -28.25 14.36
C GLN A 4 -0.29 -29.38 15.35
N ASN A 5 -1.53 -29.46 15.81
CA ASN A 5 -1.92 -30.45 16.83
C ASN A 5 -1.68 -31.90 16.40
N ASP A 6 -1.81 -32.19 15.09
CA ASP A 6 -1.63 -33.53 14.52
C ASP A 6 -0.22 -33.82 13.96
N PHE A 7 0.74 -32.94 14.25
CA PHE A 7 2.12 -33.07 13.79
C PHE A 7 3.01 -33.71 14.86
N SER A 8 3.81 -34.70 14.46
CA SER A 8 4.92 -35.20 15.25
C SER A 8 6.00 -34.12 15.42
N GLN A 9 6.91 -34.30 16.37
CA GLN A 9 7.95 -33.31 16.66
C GLN A 9 8.81 -32.95 15.43
N SER A 10 9.14 -33.95 14.61
CA SER A 10 9.90 -33.72 13.37
C SER A 10 9.09 -32.98 12.30
N GLU A 11 7.79 -33.22 12.22
CA GLU A 11 6.90 -32.52 11.29
C GLU A 11 6.70 -31.05 11.70
N LYS A 12 6.60 -30.78 13.01
CA LYS A 12 6.58 -29.41 13.54
C LYS A 12 7.83 -28.63 13.17
N GLN A 13 9.01 -29.23 13.32
CA GLN A 13 10.27 -28.61 12.91
C GLN A 13 10.31 -28.25 11.42
N ILE A 14 9.79 -29.15 10.56
CA ILE A 14 9.70 -28.90 9.13
C ILE A 14 8.70 -27.76 8.84
N ALA A 15 7.53 -27.77 9.49
CA ALA A 15 6.53 -26.72 9.33
C ALA A 15 7.06 -25.34 9.76
N ASP A 16 7.68 -25.27 10.94
CA ASP A 16 8.28 -24.05 11.48
C ASP A 16 9.41 -23.53 10.58
N TYR A 17 10.19 -24.43 9.98
CA TYR A 17 11.22 -24.06 9.03
C TYR A 17 10.64 -23.32 7.81
N PHE A 18 9.59 -23.87 7.19
CA PHE A 18 8.95 -23.25 6.04
C PHE A 18 8.32 -21.89 6.40
N LEU A 19 7.64 -21.80 7.55
CA LEU A 19 7.03 -20.56 8.03
C LEU A 19 8.07 -19.48 8.36
N ARG A 20 9.23 -19.87 8.89
CA ARG A 20 10.33 -18.94 9.21
C ARG A 20 11.09 -18.46 7.98
N GLU A 21 11.40 -19.37 7.05
CA GLU A 21 12.22 -19.03 5.88
C GLU A 21 11.43 -18.35 4.76
N LYS A 22 10.11 -18.56 4.69
CA LYS A 22 9.21 -17.94 3.69
C LYS A 22 9.79 -18.05 2.27
N ASP A 23 9.92 -16.93 1.55
CA ASP A 23 10.39 -16.90 0.15
C ASP A 23 11.83 -17.43 -0.03
N LYS A 24 12.65 -17.48 1.04
CA LYS A 24 14.03 -17.99 0.95
C LYS A 24 14.10 -19.45 0.52
N ILE A 25 13.02 -20.23 0.73
CA ILE A 25 12.99 -21.64 0.32
C ILE A 25 12.96 -21.81 -1.20
N ARG A 26 12.61 -20.76 -1.96
CA ARG A 26 12.53 -20.78 -3.43
C ARG A 26 13.80 -21.36 -4.06
N LYS A 27 14.96 -20.94 -3.58
CA LYS A 27 16.28 -21.38 -4.08
C LYS A 27 16.85 -22.62 -3.39
N GLN A 28 16.12 -23.22 -2.45
CA GLN A 28 16.60 -24.37 -1.69
C GLN A 28 16.08 -25.68 -2.27
N GLY A 29 16.98 -26.65 -2.46
CA GLY A 29 16.62 -28.02 -2.80
C GLY A 29 16.39 -28.88 -1.55
N ILE A 30 15.82 -30.07 -1.75
CA ILE A 30 15.50 -31.03 -0.68
C ILE A 30 16.67 -31.27 0.29
N ARG A 31 17.91 -31.40 -0.21
CA ARG A 31 19.09 -31.64 0.64
C ARG A 31 19.35 -30.51 1.64
N THR A 32 19.19 -29.26 1.19
CA THR A 32 19.39 -28.08 2.04
C THR A 32 18.31 -27.99 3.10
N ILE A 33 17.05 -28.18 2.70
CA ILE A 33 15.90 -28.15 3.60
C ILE A 33 16.02 -29.26 4.65
N SER A 34 16.31 -30.50 4.22
CA SER A 34 16.55 -31.64 5.11
C SER A 34 17.64 -31.37 6.15
N LYS A 35 18.76 -30.80 5.72
CA LYS A 35 19.86 -30.43 6.62
C LYS A 35 19.43 -29.39 7.65
N ASN A 36 18.70 -28.36 7.22
CA ASN A 36 18.28 -27.27 8.10
C ASN A 36 17.13 -27.65 9.04
N CYS A 37 16.31 -28.63 8.65
CA CYS A 37 15.25 -29.19 9.49
C CYS A 37 15.75 -30.34 10.40
N TYR A 38 17.02 -30.75 10.31
CA TYR A 38 17.53 -31.96 10.96
C TYR A 38 16.69 -33.22 10.67
N ALA A 39 16.17 -33.33 9.44
CA ALA A 39 15.27 -34.39 9.02
C ALA A 39 15.79 -35.09 7.76
N ALA A 40 15.48 -36.39 7.62
CA ALA A 40 15.78 -37.11 6.37
C ALA A 40 14.98 -36.52 5.19
N ALA A 41 15.52 -36.59 3.98
CA ALA A 41 14.83 -36.15 2.75
C ALA A 41 13.47 -36.83 2.58
N SER A 42 13.38 -38.13 2.89
CA SER A 42 12.12 -38.87 2.88
C SER A 42 11.11 -38.39 3.92
N SER A 43 11.55 -37.81 5.04
CA SER A 43 10.65 -37.23 6.04
C SER A 43 10.06 -35.90 5.57
N VAL A 44 10.84 -35.06 4.89
CA VAL A 44 10.34 -33.81 4.30
C VAL A 44 9.32 -34.09 3.20
N VAL A 45 9.62 -35.05 2.30
CA VAL A 45 8.66 -35.45 1.24
C VAL A 45 7.39 -36.04 1.83
N ARG A 46 7.49 -36.94 2.81
CA ARG A 46 6.32 -37.51 3.50
C ARG A 46 5.51 -36.46 4.23
N PHE A 47 6.15 -35.44 4.80
CA PHE A 47 5.44 -34.32 5.41
C PHE A 47 4.62 -33.55 4.38
N CYS A 48 5.21 -33.16 3.24
CA CYS A 48 4.49 -32.50 2.15
C CYS A 48 3.31 -33.36 1.65
N GLN A 49 3.49 -34.68 1.58
CA GLN A 49 2.43 -35.64 1.23
C GLN A 49 1.32 -35.73 2.26
N LYS A 50 1.67 -35.75 3.55
CA LYS A 50 0.70 -35.78 4.65
C LYS A 50 -0.22 -34.55 4.64
N ILE A 51 0.31 -33.39 4.25
CA ILE A 51 -0.46 -32.13 4.20
C ILE A 51 -1.15 -31.90 2.84
N GLY A 52 -1.11 -32.88 1.93
CA GLY A 52 -1.96 -32.91 0.73
C GLY A 52 -1.28 -32.66 -0.62
N PHE A 53 0.04 -32.55 -0.68
CA PHE A 53 0.79 -32.34 -1.94
C PHE A 53 1.46 -33.63 -2.43
N ALA A 54 1.74 -33.79 -3.72
CA ALA A 54 2.45 -34.95 -4.25
C ALA A 54 3.91 -35.06 -3.75
N GLY A 55 4.52 -33.94 -3.37
CA GLY A 55 5.89 -33.88 -2.85
C GLY A 55 6.36 -32.47 -2.54
N LEU A 56 7.68 -32.30 -2.38
CA LEU A 56 8.28 -31.00 -2.03
C LEU A 56 8.10 -29.96 -3.14
N ASP A 57 8.24 -30.34 -4.41
CA ASP A 57 8.25 -29.39 -5.51
C ASP A 57 6.87 -28.75 -5.70
N GLU A 58 5.79 -29.54 -5.71
CA GLU A 58 4.41 -29.02 -5.75
C GLU A 58 4.08 -28.19 -4.50
N PHE A 59 4.46 -28.66 -3.30
CA PHE A 59 4.32 -27.87 -2.09
C PHE A 59 5.01 -26.51 -2.20
N LYS A 60 6.25 -26.47 -2.70
CA LYS A 60 7.00 -25.23 -2.86
C LYS A 60 6.33 -24.29 -3.85
N GLU A 61 5.84 -24.81 -4.97
CA GLU A 61 5.15 -24.01 -5.98
C GLU A 61 3.91 -23.32 -5.38
N GLU A 62 3.01 -24.11 -4.78
CA GLU A 62 1.77 -23.61 -4.17
C GLU A 62 2.06 -22.67 -2.98
N TYR A 63 2.99 -23.03 -2.09
CA TYR A 63 3.35 -22.19 -0.94
C TYR A 63 3.94 -20.85 -1.36
N LEU A 64 4.82 -20.84 -2.37
CA LEU A 64 5.40 -19.59 -2.87
C LEU A 64 4.37 -18.74 -3.62
N GLN A 65 3.46 -19.36 -4.36
CA GLN A 65 2.35 -18.67 -5.00
C GLN A 65 1.40 -18.04 -3.98
N GLU A 66 1.09 -18.75 -2.88
CA GLU A 66 0.30 -18.23 -1.77
C GLU A 66 1.01 -17.05 -1.10
N LEU A 67 2.31 -17.16 -0.82
CA LEU A 67 3.11 -16.04 -0.31
C LEU A 67 3.10 -14.83 -1.26
N ASP A 68 3.26 -15.06 -2.56
CA ASP A 68 3.21 -14.02 -3.59
C ASP A 68 1.82 -13.37 -3.69
N TYR A 69 0.75 -14.14 -3.45
CA TYR A 69 -0.62 -13.64 -3.40
C TYR A 69 -0.87 -12.75 -2.18
N TYR A 70 -0.51 -13.22 -0.98
CA TYR A 70 -0.63 -12.44 0.26
C TYR A 70 0.22 -11.17 0.24
N ALA A 71 1.42 -11.23 -0.33
CA ALA A 71 2.28 -10.05 -0.50
C ALA A 71 1.70 -9.01 -1.48
N LYS A 72 0.63 -9.35 -2.22
CA LYS A 72 -0.01 -8.47 -3.20
C LYS A 72 -1.46 -8.11 -2.82
N HIS A 73 -2.11 -8.89 -1.96
CA HIS A 73 -3.51 -8.72 -1.58
C HIS A 73 -3.60 -8.40 -0.09
N PHE A 74 -3.36 -7.15 0.26
CA PHE A 74 -3.64 -6.63 1.58
C PHE A 74 -5.10 -6.20 1.64
N GLN A 75 -5.88 -6.79 2.54
CA GLN A 75 -7.26 -6.40 2.82
C GLN A 75 -7.33 -5.83 4.24
N ASP A 76 -8.26 -4.91 4.48
CA ASP A 76 -8.55 -4.32 5.80
C ASP A 76 -7.34 -3.64 6.47
N ILE A 77 -6.47 -2.96 5.70
CA ILE A 77 -5.39 -2.16 6.28
C ILE A 77 -6.00 -0.95 7.00
N ASP A 78 -5.70 -0.74 8.28
CA ASP A 78 -6.02 0.53 8.95
C ASP A 78 -5.12 1.66 8.39
N PRO A 79 -5.66 2.66 7.67
CA PRO A 79 -4.86 3.73 7.10
C PRO A 79 -4.16 4.59 8.17
N ASN A 80 -4.62 4.59 9.42
CA ASN A 80 -3.99 5.31 10.52
C ASN A 80 -2.85 4.52 11.16
N ARG A 81 -2.85 3.19 11.00
CA ARG A 81 -1.83 2.28 11.55
C ARG A 81 -1.52 1.16 10.54
N PRO A 82 -0.95 1.51 9.38
CA PRO A 82 -0.85 0.58 8.26
C PRO A 82 0.31 -0.41 8.38
N PHE A 83 1.12 -0.34 9.44
CA PHE A 83 2.31 -1.17 9.61
C PHE A 83 2.24 -1.95 10.91
N GLU A 84 2.62 -3.22 10.84
CA GLU A 84 2.74 -4.12 11.98
C GLU A 84 4.21 -4.36 12.33
N LYS A 85 4.45 -4.83 13.56
CA LYS A 85 5.81 -5.04 14.08
C LYS A 85 6.62 -6.06 13.28
N ASP A 86 5.94 -7.06 12.71
CA ASP A 86 6.57 -8.17 11.99
C ASP A 86 6.51 -8.00 10.46
N ASP A 87 6.13 -6.82 9.96
CA ASP A 87 6.21 -6.49 8.54
C ASP A 87 7.67 -6.42 8.10
N ASP A 88 7.98 -7.11 6.99
CA ASP A 88 9.22 -6.89 6.25
C ASP A 88 9.05 -5.75 5.23
N GLU A 89 10.13 -5.36 4.56
CA GLU A 89 10.14 -4.21 3.65
C GLU A 89 9.17 -4.38 2.47
N LEU A 90 8.96 -5.62 2.02
CA LEU A 90 8.03 -5.92 0.93
C LEU A 90 6.58 -5.84 1.40
N ALA A 91 6.29 -6.35 2.61
CA ALA A 91 4.98 -6.19 3.22
C ALA A 91 4.62 -4.72 3.39
N ALA A 92 5.53 -3.89 3.91
CA ALA A 92 5.31 -2.45 4.07
C ALA A 92 5.06 -1.75 2.72
N ALA A 93 5.89 -2.03 1.70
CA ALA A 93 5.71 -1.46 0.37
C ALA A 93 4.36 -1.86 -0.26
N GLY A 94 3.98 -3.13 -0.09
CA GLY A 94 2.72 -3.66 -0.57
C GLY A 94 1.50 -3.03 0.12
N LYS A 95 1.54 -2.84 1.45
CA LYS A 95 0.47 -2.15 2.20
C LYS A 95 0.29 -0.71 1.73
N ILE A 96 1.38 0.02 1.50
CA ILE A 96 1.33 1.38 0.93
C ILE A 96 0.66 1.36 -0.46
N ALA A 97 1.06 0.43 -1.33
CA ALA A 97 0.49 0.32 -2.67
C ALA A 97 -1.03 0.02 -2.63
N ALA A 98 -1.45 -0.89 -1.74
CA ALA A 98 -2.86 -1.22 -1.54
C ALA A 98 -3.66 0.00 -1.06
N LEU A 99 -3.17 0.74 -0.06
CA LEU A 99 -3.81 1.97 0.42
C LEU A 99 -3.96 3.04 -0.67
N TYR A 100 -2.94 3.22 -1.51
CA TYR A 100 -3.05 4.15 -2.64
C TYR A 100 -4.09 3.68 -3.65
N HIS A 101 -4.14 2.37 -3.93
CA HIS A 101 -5.14 1.83 -4.84
C HIS A 101 -6.56 2.06 -4.30
N GLU A 102 -6.80 1.74 -3.03
CA GLU A 102 -8.08 1.96 -2.35
C GLU A 102 -8.46 3.45 -2.36
N THR A 103 -7.54 4.33 -1.96
CA THR A 103 -7.75 5.79 -1.97
C THR A 103 -8.19 6.30 -3.35
N VAL A 104 -7.59 5.80 -4.43
CA VAL A 104 -7.96 6.18 -5.79
C VAL A 104 -9.37 5.68 -6.14
N GLN A 105 -9.70 4.44 -5.80
CA GLN A 105 -11.02 3.86 -6.09
C GLN A 105 -12.12 4.54 -5.29
N ASP A 106 -11.89 4.77 -4.00
CA ASP A 106 -12.83 5.46 -3.13
C ASP A 106 -13.06 6.90 -3.60
N THR A 107 -11.97 7.62 -3.92
CA THR A 107 -12.07 8.98 -4.45
C THR A 107 -12.92 9.00 -5.72
N LEU A 108 -12.68 8.05 -6.65
CA LEU A 108 -13.46 7.93 -7.88
C LEU A 108 -14.93 7.64 -7.60
N SER A 109 -15.23 6.77 -6.64
CA SER A 109 -16.61 6.42 -6.26
C SER A 109 -17.40 7.60 -5.69
N LEU A 110 -16.71 8.56 -5.07
CA LEU A 110 -17.29 9.77 -4.49
C LEU A 110 -17.43 10.93 -5.49
N LEU A 111 -16.88 10.80 -6.71
CA LEU A 111 -16.98 11.85 -7.71
C LEU A 111 -18.40 11.95 -8.28
N ASP A 112 -18.99 13.12 -8.09
CA ASP A 112 -20.21 13.54 -8.78
C ASP A 112 -19.86 14.42 -9.99
N ALA A 113 -20.42 14.06 -11.16
CA ALA A 113 -20.09 14.71 -12.43
C ALA A 113 -20.49 16.20 -12.44
N ASP A 114 -21.64 16.52 -11.86
CA ASP A 114 -22.14 17.91 -11.82
C ASP A 114 -21.30 18.77 -10.90
N THR A 115 -20.92 18.25 -9.73
CA THR A 115 -20.01 18.92 -8.79
C THR A 115 -18.64 19.15 -9.42
N LEU A 116 -18.10 18.18 -10.15
CA LEU A 116 -16.82 18.32 -10.84
C LEU A 116 -16.88 19.41 -11.92
N LYS A 117 -17.96 19.45 -12.71
CA LYS A 117 -18.18 20.48 -13.74
C LYS A 117 -18.33 21.87 -13.15
N LYS A 118 -19.06 22.00 -12.04
CA LYS A 118 -19.20 23.26 -11.30
C LYS A 118 -17.83 23.73 -10.78
N ALA A 119 -17.06 22.84 -10.17
CA ALA A 119 -15.72 23.15 -9.67
C ALA A 119 -14.79 23.63 -10.80
N ALA A 120 -14.77 22.94 -11.94
CA ALA A 120 -13.99 23.34 -13.10
C ALA A 120 -14.37 24.74 -13.62
N THR A 121 -15.68 25.03 -13.66
CA THR A 121 -16.19 26.36 -14.07
C THR A 121 -15.77 27.46 -13.10
N ILE A 122 -15.77 27.18 -11.79
CA ILE A 122 -15.31 28.11 -10.75
C ILE A 122 -13.80 28.34 -10.86
N LEU A 123 -13.04 27.29 -11.19
CA LEU A 123 -11.58 27.37 -11.35
C LEU A 123 -11.15 27.98 -12.68
N ASP A 124 -12.07 28.20 -13.61
CA ASP A 124 -11.80 28.87 -14.90
C ASP A 124 -11.73 30.40 -14.77
N LYS A 125 -10.98 30.88 -13.78
CA LYS A 125 -10.78 32.30 -13.50
C LYS A 125 -9.36 32.70 -13.83
N GLU A 126 -9.18 33.97 -14.20
CA GLU A 126 -7.87 34.51 -14.56
C GLU A 126 -6.83 34.36 -13.44
N THR A 127 -7.26 34.56 -12.19
CA THR A 127 -6.42 34.40 -11.00
C THR A 127 -7.16 33.61 -9.92
N ILE A 128 -6.45 32.65 -9.33
CA ILE A 128 -6.92 31.79 -8.24
C ILE A 128 -6.02 32.02 -7.03
N TYR A 129 -6.62 32.25 -5.86
CA TYR A 129 -5.89 32.41 -4.62
C TYR A 129 -6.05 31.14 -3.77
N ILE A 130 -4.95 30.61 -3.25
CA ILE A 130 -4.92 29.50 -2.31
C ILE A 130 -4.34 30.01 -1.00
N LEU A 131 -5.13 29.87 0.07
CA LEU A 131 -4.77 30.27 1.43
C LEU A 131 -4.44 29.01 2.21
N THR A 132 -3.22 28.89 2.73
CA THR A 132 -2.78 27.70 3.47
C THR A 132 -1.81 28.07 4.59
N LEU A 133 -1.92 27.40 5.74
CA LEU A 133 -1.09 27.63 6.93
C LEU A 133 -0.32 26.36 7.38
N SER A 134 -0.25 25.33 6.54
CA SER A 134 0.19 23.99 6.97
C SER A 134 1.13 23.29 5.98
N SER A 135 1.53 22.06 6.33
CA SER A 135 2.36 21.16 5.53
C SER A 135 1.81 20.84 4.13
N THR A 136 0.59 21.28 3.79
CA THR A 136 -0.04 21.07 2.49
C THR A 136 0.50 21.99 1.38
N VAL A 137 1.40 22.92 1.68
CA VAL A 137 2.00 23.85 0.70
C VAL A 137 2.54 23.13 -0.55
N GLY A 138 3.10 21.92 -0.40
CA GLY A 138 3.58 21.12 -1.54
C GLY A 138 2.47 20.76 -2.55
N ILE A 139 1.27 20.44 -2.05
CA ILE A 139 0.09 20.14 -2.88
C ILE A 139 -0.37 21.42 -3.59
N CYS A 140 -0.40 22.56 -2.88
CA CYS A 140 -0.78 23.85 -3.47
C CYS A 140 0.19 24.27 -4.59
N LYS A 141 1.50 24.06 -4.39
CA LYS A 141 2.53 24.32 -5.41
C LYS A 141 2.34 23.42 -6.63
N SER A 142 2.08 22.14 -6.43
CA SER A 142 1.77 21.19 -7.51
C SER A 142 0.51 21.59 -8.29
N PHE A 143 -0.52 22.07 -7.61
CA PHE A 143 -1.73 22.59 -8.25
C PHE A 143 -1.43 23.83 -9.09
N ARG A 144 -0.69 24.81 -8.53
CA ARG A 144 -0.25 26.00 -9.26
C ARG A 144 0.49 25.64 -10.55
N GLU A 145 1.44 24.71 -10.50
CA GLU A 145 2.19 24.27 -11.69
C GLU A 145 1.27 23.68 -12.77
N LYS A 146 0.28 22.87 -12.38
CA LYS A 146 -0.70 22.31 -13.32
C LYS A 146 -1.58 23.40 -13.95
N MET A 147 -2.04 24.37 -13.16
CA MET A 147 -2.88 25.47 -13.63
C MET A 147 -2.11 26.46 -14.52
N MET A 148 -0.84 26.72 -14.21
CA MET A 148 0.02 27.58 -15.04
C MET A 148 0.18 27.02 -16.45
N LYS A 149 0.23 25.68 -16.62
CA LYS A 149 0.30 25.04 -17.94
C LYS A 149 -0.92 25.31 -18.82
N ILE A 150 -2.07 25.63 -18.23
CA ILE A 150 -3.30 26.00 -18.95
C ILE A 150 -3.55 27.52 -18.92
N GLY A 151 -2.52 28.33 -18.62
CA GLY A 151 -2.59 29.79 -18.66
C GLY A 151 -3.34 30.43 -17.49
N ARG A 152 -3.58 29.68 -16.40
CA ARG A 152 -4.28 30.18 -15.21
C ARG A 152 -3.27 30.55 -14.12
N ARG A 153 -3.38 31.77 -13.58
CA ARG A 153 -2.47 32.25 -12.52
C ARG A 153 -2.95 31.77 -11.16
N VAL A 154 -2.07 31.14 -10.38
CA VAL A 154 -2.37 30.74 -9.00
C VAL A 154 -1.39 31.40 -8.03
N ILE A 155 -1.94 32.13 -7.06
CA ILE A 155 -1.21 32.80 -5.99
C ILE A 155 -1.43 32.00 -4.71
N ILE A 156 -0.33 31.60 -4.07
CA ILE A 156 -0.38 30.83 -2.81
C ILE A 156 0.06 31.78 -1.70
N LEU A 157 -0.80 31.98 -0.71
CA LEU A 157 -0.55 32.80 0.47
C LEU A 157 -0.30 31.87 1.65
N GLU A 158 0.92 31.92 2.17
CA GLU A 158 1.39 31.05 3.26
C GLU A 158 1.48 31.82 4.60
N ASP A 159 1.48 33.15 4.56
CA ASP A 159 1.52 34.00 5.75
C ASP A 159 0.16 34.64 6.05
N ARG A 160 -0.14 34.76 7.34
CA ARG A 160 -1.43 35.24 7.83
C ARG A 160 -1.73 36.68 7.39
N ARG A 161 -0.72 37.55 7.33
CA ARG A 161 -0.92 38.97 6.98
C ARG A 161 -1.27 39.11 5.50
N GLY A 162 -0.55 38.42 4.62
CA GLY A 162 -0.84 38.36 3.19
C GLY A 162 -2.26 37.88 2.91
N MET A 163 -2.70 36.85 3.63
CA MET A 163 -4.10 36.37 3.57
C MET A 163 -5.11 37.45 3.96
N GLU A 164 -4.92 38.11 5.11
CA GLU A 164 -5.83 39.16 5.60
C GLU A 164 -5.97 40.32 4.59
N TYR A 165 -4.86 40.77 3.98
CA TYR A 165 -4.89 41.85 2.98
C TYR A 165 -5.64 41.48 1.69
N GLU A 166 -5.40 40.28 1.16
CA GLU A 166 -6.04 39.84 -0.09
C GLU A 166 -7.54 39.61 0.10
N ILE A 167 -7.99 39.08 1.25
CA ILE A 167 -9.42 38.93 1.56
C ILE A 167 -10.13 40.29 1.59
N ILE A 168 -9.58 41.26 2.32
CA ILE A 168 -10.18 42.61 2.45
C ILE A 168 -10.35 43.28 1.08
N ASN A 169 -9.38 43.09 0.18
CA ASN A 169 -9.41 43.71 -1.15
C ASN A 169 -10.33 42.96 -2.13
N ALA A 170 -10.52 41.65 -1.95
CA ALA A 170 -11.45 40.86 -2.76
C ALA A 170 -12.92 41.26 -2.50
N ASP A 171 -13.32 41.45 -1.24
CA ASP A 171 -14.68 41.87 -0.88
C ASP A 171 -15.07 43.23 -1.49
N LYS A 172 -14.11 44.16 -1.55
CA LYS A 172 -14.33 45.49 -2.16
C LYS A 172 -14.58 45.42 -3.66
N LYS A 173 -14.03 44.43 -4.36
CA LYS A 173 -14.23 44.26 -5.81
C LYS A 173 -15.51 43.53 -6.18
N ASN A 174 -16.06 42.71 -5.27
CA ASN A 174 -17.34 42.01 -5.47
C ASN A 174 -18.57 42.82 -5.00
N SER A 175 -18.36 43.98 -4.36
CA SER A 175 -19.42 44.85 -3.83
C SER A 175 -19.75 46.04 -4.76
N ALA A 176 -19.20 46.05 -5.97
CA ALA A 176 -19.41 47.06 -7.02
C ALA A 176 -19.82 46.37 -8.32
#